data_AF-A0A957I536-F1
#
_entry.id   AF-A0A957I536-F1
#
_cell.length_a   1.000
_cell.length_b   1.000
_cell.length_c   1.000
_cell.angle_alpha   90.00
_cell.angle_beta   90.00
_cell.angle_gamma   90.00
#
_symmetry.space_group_name_H-M   'P 1'
#
loop_
_entity.id
_entity.type
_entity.pdbx_description
1 polymer ?
#
loop_
_entity_poly.entity_id
_entity_poly.type
_entity_poly.pdbx_seq_one_letter_code
_entity_poly.pdbx_strand_id
1 'polypeptide(L)'
;PQAVVRSVEEVNARQWSFPYTFYPNLRLEDVPAYYRDHSQTFGYDKCLAPWLLGEIMPNGDVVTCRDYPDVVLGNIREQSLLDIWNNKRARSFRQLLQEGLMPICARCEGMMGP
;
A
#
# COMPACT_ATOMS: atom_id res chain seq x y z
N PRO A 1 -19.92 1.46 -7.49
CA PRO A 1 -18.95 1.96 -8.50
C PRO A 1 -19.46 3.14 -9.36
N GLN A 2 -20.70 3.09 -9.90
CA GLN A 2 -21.19 4.15 -10.81
C GLN A 2 -21.37 5.51 -10.12
N ALA A 3 -21.77 5.53 -8.84
CA ALA A 3 -21.80 6.75 -8.03
C ALA A 3 -20.40 7.35 -7.81
N VAL A 4 -19.36 6.50 -7.70
CA VAL A 4 -17.96 6.95 -7.55
C VAL A 4 -17.49 7.61 -8.84
N VAL A 5 -17.74 6.98 -10.00
CA VAL A 5 -17.45 7.55 -11.32
C VAL A 5 -18.07 8.95 -11.46
N ARG A 6 -19.37 9.07 -11.16
CA ARG A 6 -20.06 10.36 -11.21
C ARG A 6 -19.43 11.41 -10.27
N SER A 7 -19.04 11.00 -9.07
CA SER A 7 -18.41 11.91 -8.10
C SER A 7 -17.05 12.40 -8.61
N VAL A 8 -16.25 11.53 -9.23
CA VAL A 8 -14.96 11.90 -9.84
C VAL A 8 -15.17 12.86 -11.01
N GLU A 9 -16.17 12.63 -11.85
CA GLU A 9 -16.54 13.54 -12.95
C GLU A 9 -16.94 14.93 -12.41
N GLU A 10 -17.78 14.98 -11.37
CA GLU A 10 -18.22 16.23 -10.74
C GLU A 10 -17.06 17.03 -10.13
N VAL A 11 -16.09 16.35 -9.51
CA VAL A 11 -14.89 16.98 -8.96
C VAL A 11 -13.99 17.50 -10.08
N ASN A 12 -13.79 16.72 -11.15
CA ASN A 12 -12.97 17.12 -12.31
C ASN A 12 -13.58 18.25 -13.13
N ALA A 13 -14.91 18.40 -13.14
CA ALA A 13 -15.60 19.47 -13.86
C ALA A 13 -15.47 20.85 -13.19
N ARG A 14 -14.96 20.93 -11.96
CA ARG A 14 -14.86 22.18 -11.19
C ARG A 14 -13.43 22.72 -11.19
N GLN A 15 -13.30 24.04 -11.19
CA GLN A 15 -12.04 24.70 -10.89
C GLN A 15 -11.91 24.88 -9.38
N TRP A 16 -10.85 24.32 -8.81
CA TRP A 16 -10.54 24.42 -7.39
C TRP A 16 -9.39 25.42 -7.19
N SER A 17 -9.47 26.21 -6.12
CA SER A 17 -8.39 27.14 -5.74
C SER A 17 -7.20 26.46 -5.07
N PHE A 18 -7.24 25.14 -4.95
CA PHE A 18 -6.22 24.32 -4.31
C PHE A 18 -5.93 23.08 -5.18
N PRO A 19 -4.69 22.55 -5.13
CA PRO A 19 -4.36 21.32 -5.83
C PRO A 19 -5.09 20.13 -5.21
N TYR A 20 -5.54 19.20 -6.04
CA TYR A 20 -6.12 17.94 -5.61
C TYR A 20 -5.58 16.78 -6.44
N THR A 21 -5.61 15.59 -5.87
CA THR A 21 -5.30 14.33 -6.56
C THR A 21 -6.17 13.23 -5.98
N PHE A 22 -6.52 12.25 -6.80
CA PHE A 22 -7.19 11.05 -6.34
C PHE A 22 -6.16 10.01 -5.90
N TYR A 23 -6.48 9.30 -4.82
CA TYR A 23 -5.76 8.12 -4.38
C TYR A 23 -6.76 6.95 -4.23
N PRO A 24 -6.52 5.81 -4.88
CA PRO A 24 -5.53 5.60 -5.94
C PRO A 24 -5.83 6.47 -7.18
N ASN A 25 -4.78 6.89 -7.90
CA ASN A 25 -4.93 7.70 -9.12
C ASN A 25 -5.32 6.81 -10.33
N LEU A 26 -6.58 6.40 -10.35
CA LEU A 26 -7.13 5.53 -11.38
C LEU A 26 -7.67 6.34 -12.57
N ARG A 27 -7.62 5.74 -13.76
CA ARG A 27 -8.40 6.25 -14.90
C ARG A 27 -9.88 6.01 -14.62
N LEU A 28 -10.74 6.92 -15.07
CA LEU A 28 -12.18 6.86 -14.78
C LEU A 28 -12.82 5.54 -15.27
N GLU A 29 -12.34 5.02 -16.40
CA GLU A 29 -12.75 3.74 -16.98
C GLU A 29 -12.36 2.51 -16.14
N ASP A 30 -11.32 2.63 -15.31
CA ASP A 30 -10.82 1.55 -14.45
C ASP A 30 -11.59 1.47 -13.12
N VAL A 31 -12.29 2.54 -12.73
CA VAL A 31 -13.03 2.62 -11.46
C VAL A 31 -14.02 1.47 -11.29
N PRO A 32 -14.86 1.09 -12.27
CA PRO A 32 -15.74 -0.06 -12.12
C PRO A 32 -14.99 -1.38 -11.88
N ALA A 33 -13.87 -1.61 -12.57
CA ALA A 33 -13.06 -2.81 -12.41
C ALA A 33 -12.40 -2.83 -11.03
N TYR A 34 -11.92 -1.69 -10.53
CA TYR A 34 -11.31 -1.56 -9.21
C TYR A 34 -12.22 -2.06 -8.07
N TYR A 35 -13.54 -1.84 -8.17
CA TYR A 35 -14.49 -2.31 -7.15
C TYR A 35 -15.05 -3.71 -7.39
N ARG A 36 -14.91 -4.28 -8.58
CA ARG A 36 -15.56 -5.55 -8.96
C ARG A 36 -14.57 -6.70 -9.15
N ASP A 37 -13.37 -6.40 -9.61
CA ASP A 37 -12.32 -7.37 -9.88
C ASP A 37 -11.11 -7.08 -8.97
N HIS A 38 -10.97 -7.92 -7.95
CA HIS A 38 -9.88 -7.82 -6.96
C HIS A 38 -8.56 -8.41 -7.48
N SER A 39 -8.56 -9.06 -8.65
CA SER A 39 -7.34 -9.58 -9.27
C SER A 39 -6.57 -8.53 -10.06
N GLN A 40 -7.23 -7.45 -10.49
CA GLN A 40 -6.58 -6.34 -11.20
C GLN A 40 -5.62 -5.62 -10.27
N THR A 41 -4.42 -5.29 -10.73
CA THR A 41 -3.45 -4.52 -9.94
C THR A 41 -3.16 -3.15 -10.53
N PHE A 42 -3.82 -2.78 -11.64
CA PHE A 42 -3.77 -1.44 -12.25
C PHE A 42 -2.34 -0.92 -12.50
N GLY A 43 -1.44 -1.81 -12.93
CA GLY A 43 -0.05 -1.48 -13.27
C GLY A 43 0.98 -1.80 -12.18
N TYR A 44 0.55 -2.20 -10.98
CA TYR A 44 1.45 -2.59 -9.91
C TYR A 44 1.67 -4.11 -9.89
N ASP A 45 2.92 -4.57 -9.91
CA ASP A 45 3.25 -6.00 -9.76
C ASP A 45 4.11 -6.27 -8.51
N LYS A 46 4.59 -5.21 -7.86
CA LYS A 46 5.51 -5.24 -6.71
C LYS A 46 5.23 -4.09 -5.75
N CYS A 47 5.63 -4.28 -4.50
CA CYS A 47 5.60 -3.27 -3.46
C CYS A 47 7.01 -3.05 -2.93
N LEU A 48 7.55 -1.83 -3.00
CA LEU A 48 8.90 -1.53 -2.51
C LEU A 48 8.96 -1.19 -1.01
N ALA A 49 7.80 -1.00 -0.35
CA ALA A 49 7.74 -0.61 1.06
C ALA A 49 8.59 -1.49 1.99
N PRO A 50 8.59 -2.84 1.88
CA PRO A 50 9.37 -3.69 2.78
C PRO A 50 10.90 -3.55 2.67
N TRP A 51 11.39 -2.89 1.62
CA TRP A 51 12.81 -2.60 1.41
C TRP A 51 13.19 -1.15 1.74
N LEU A 52 12.22 -0.23 1.73
CA LEU A 52 12.48 1.21 1.86
C LEU A 52 12.00 1.77 3.19
N LEU A 53 10.99 1.17 3.81
CA LEU A 53 10.29 1.70 4.97
C LEU A 53 10.21 0.69 6.11
N GLY A 54 10.52 1.15 7.32
CA GLY A 54 10.21 0.49 8.57
C GLY A 54 9.44 1.46 9.45
N GLU A 55 8.29 1.02 9.97
CA GLU A 55 7.39 1.84 10.77
C GLU A 55 7.29 1.30 12.18
N ILE A 56 7.29 2.19 13.16
CA ILE A 56 7.23 1.83 14.59
C ILE A 56 5.83 2.17 15.10
N MET A 57 5.08 1.15 15.48
CA MET A 57 3.75 1.27 16.07
C MET A 57 3.84 1.79 17.51
N PRO A 58 2.77 2.39 18.09
CA PRO A 58 2.81 2.97 19.44
C PRO A 58 3.19 1.99 20.56
N ASN A 59 2.93 0.69 20.38
CA ASN A 59 3.33 -0.38 21.30
C ASN A 59 4.81 -0.79 21.16
N GLY A 60 5.54 -0.23 20.20
CA GLY A 60 6.93 -0.53 19.89
C GLY A 60 7.13 -1.57 18.77
N ASP A 61 6.06 -2.14 18.22
CA ASP A 61 6.18 -3.12 17.13
C ASP A 61 6.73 -2.44 15.88
N VAL A 62 7.68 -3.09 15.24
CA VAL A 62 8.25 -2.66 13.97
C VAL A 62 7.57 -3.43 12.84
N VAL A 63 7.00 -2.72 11.88
CA VAL A 63 6.33 -3.28 10.69
C VAL A 63 6.93 -2.69 9.42
N THR A 64 6.58 -3.25 8.27
CA THR A 64 7.01 -2.75 6.94
C THR A 64 5.88 -2.10 6.13
N CYS A 65 4.66 -2.13 6.67
CA CYS A 65 3.49 -1.50 6.10
C CYS A 65 2.57 -1.05 7.24
N ARG A 66 2.34 0.26 7.38
CA ARG A 66 1.39 0.80 8.35
C ARG A 66 -0.06 0.51 8.03
N ASP A 67 -0.41 0.45 6.76
CA ASP A 67 -1.80 0.20 6.36
C ASP A 67 -2.22 -1.23 6.69
N TYR A 68 -1.26 -2.17 6.68
CA TYR A 68 -1.46 -3.59 7.01
C TYR A 68 -0.36 -4.10 7.95
N PRO A 69 -0.41 -3.75 9.25
CA PRO A 69 0.63 -4.04 10.23
C PRO A 69 0.61 -5.48 10.75
N ASP A 70 -0.07 -6.41 10.06
CA ASP A 70 -0.22 -7.82 10.45
C ASP A 70 1.12 -8.57 10.52
N VAL A 71 2.13 -8.09 9.78
CA VAL A 71 3.48 -8.65 9.77
C VAL A 71 4.41 -7.84 10.67
N VAL A 72 4.33 -8.10 11.97
CA VAL A 72 5.27 -7.58 12.97
C VAL A 72 6.64 -8.24 12.79
N LEU A 73 7.67 -7.44 12.55
CA LEU A 73 9.05 -7.89 12.38
C LEU A 73 9.77 -8.12 13.70
N GLY A 74 9.40 -7.37 14.73
CA GLY A 74 9.99 -7.40 16.08
C GLY A 74 9.50 -6.20 16.88
N ASN A 75 10.01 -6.00 18.10
CA ASN A 75 9.65 -4.85 18.93
C ASN A 75 10.91 -4.05 19.31
N ILE A 76 10.88 -2.73 19.11
CA ILE A 76 12.02 -1.83 19.34
C ILE A 76 12.41 -1.73 20.82
N ARG A 77 11.53 -2.17 21.73
CA ARG A 77 11.79 -2.22 23.17
C ARG A 77 12.65 -3.43 23.56
N GLU A 78 12.82 -4.39 22.67
CA GLU A 78 13.52 -5.66 22.92
C GLU A 78 14.81 -5.82 22.08
N GLN A 79 14.83 -5.27 20.87
CA GLN A 79 15.91 -5.46 19.90
C GLN A 79 16.24 -4.14 19.20
N SER A 80 17.47 -4.00 18.68
CA SER A 80 17.81 -2.82 17.87
C SER A 80 17.04 -2.81 16.56
N LEU A 81 16.73 -1.62 16.03
CA LEU A 81 16.01 -1.50 14.75
C LEU A 81 16.74 -2.22 13.61
N LEU A 82 18.07 -2.15 13.59
CA LEU A 82 18.89 -2.78 12.55
C LEU A 82 18.85 -4.30 12.62
N ASP A 83 18.82 -4.87 13.83
CA ASP A 83 18.66 -6.31 14.02
C ASP A 83 17.28 -6.77 13.59
N ILE A 84 16.23 -6.04 13.97
CA ILE A 84 14.85 -6.32 13.55
C ILE A 84 14.73 -6.26 12.04
N TRP A 85 15.26 -5.19 11.43
CA TRP A 85 15.23 -4.98 9.98
C TRP A 85 15.89 -6.11 9.21
N ASN A 86 16.95 -6.72 9.76
CA ASN A 86 17.71 -7.78 9.14
C ASN A 86 17.46 -9.16 9.77
N ASN A 87 16.38 -9.36 10.53
CA ASN A 87 16.12 -10.67 11.10
C ASN A 87 15.53 -11.65 10.06
N LYS A 88 15.33 -12.90 10.49
CA LYS A 88 14.76 -13.94 9.63
C LYS A 88 13.37 -13.57 9.11
N ARG A 89 12.52 -12.99 9.96
CA ARG A 89 11.13 -12.64 9.62
C ARG A 89 11.06 -11.54 8.56
N ALA A 90 11.86 -10.48 8.72
CA ALA A 90 11.95 -9.40 7.74
C ALA A 90 12.47 -9.90 6.38
N ARG A 91 13.50 -10.75 6.36
CA ARG A 91 13.99 -11.37 5.14
C ARG A 91 12.95 -12.28 4.47
N SER A 92 12.27 -13.12 5.26
CA SER A 92 11.23 -14.01 4.73
C SER A 92 10.05 -13.24 4.16
N PHE A 93 9.63 -12.14 4.79
CA PHE A 93 8.56 -11.30 4.25
C PHE A 93 8.95 -10.62 2.94
N ARG A 94 10.17 -10.07 2.86
CA ARG A 94 10.71 -9.54 1.60
C ARG A 94 10.79 -10.60 0.51
N GLN A 95 11.23 -11.81 0.82
CA GLN A 95 11.28 -12.92 -0.15
C GLN A 95 9.88 -13.28 -0.66
N LEU A 96 8.89 -13.37 0.23
CA LEU A 96 7.49 -13.63 -0.16
C LEU A 96 6.99 -12.58 -1.16
N LEU A 97 7.27 -11.29 -0.90
CA LEU A 97 6.85 -10.20 -1.78
C LEU A 97 7.66 -10.09 -3.08
N GLN A 98 8.74 -10.85 -3.24
CA GLN A 98 9.40 -11.03 -4.53
C GLN A 98 8.65 -12.00 -5.45
N GLU A 99 7.87 -12.92 -4.87
CA GLU A 99 7.06 -13.88 -5.63
C GLU A 99 5.79 -13.25 -6.22
N GLY A 100 5.36 -12.12 -5.65
CA GLY A 100 4.24 -11.33 -6.14
C GLY A 100 3.55 -10.54 -5.03
N LEU A 101 2.59 -9.71 -5.43
CA LEU A 101 1.73 -8.99 -4.49
C LEU A 101 0.81 -9.96 -3.74
N MET A 102 0.67 -9.74 -2.44
CA MET A 102 -0.42 -10.36 -1.67
C MET A 102 -1.76 -9.77 -2.11
N PRO A 103 -2.88 -10.51 -2.02
CA PRO A 103 -4.20 -9.99 -2.44
C PRO A 103 -4.57 -8.65 -1.82
N ILE A 104 -4.16 -8.42 -0.56
CA ILE A 104 -4.41 -7.17 0.15
C ILE A 104 -3.68 -5.97 -0.47
N CYS A 105 -2.53 -6.19 -1.11
CA CYS A 105 -1.76 -5.14 -1.76
C CYS A 105 -2.48 -4.58 -2.99
N ALA A 106 -3.33 -5.36 -3.67
CA ALA A 106 -4.01 -4.92 -4.89
C ALA A 106 -4.96 -3.72 -4.67
N ARG A 107 -5.35 -3.42 -3.43
CA ARG A 107 -6.18 -2.27 -3.04
C ARG A 107 -5.41 -1.26 -2.17
N CYS A 108 -4.10 -1.44 -1.98
CA CYS A 108 -3.31 -0.56 -1.16
C CYS A 108 -3.11 0.79 -1.85
N GLU A 109 -3.51 1.87 -1.16
CA GLU A 109 -3.36 3.25 -1.64
C GLU A 109 -1.89 3.70 -1.59
N GLY A 110 -1.10 3.10 -0.70
CA GLY A 110 0.33 3.29 -0.56
C GLY A 110 1.18 2.39 -1.45
N MET A 111 0.64 1.84 -2.56
CA MET A 111 1.45 1.09 -3.52
C MET A 111 2.53 1.99 -4.11
N MET A 112 3.73 1.91 -3.53
CA MET A 112 4.97 2.43 -4.08
C MET A 112 5.46 1.45 -5.14
N GLY A 113 4.79 1.51 -6.30
CA GLY A 113 5.33 0.94 -7.54
C GLY A 113 6.59 1.67 -7.98
N PRO A 114 7.35 1.10 -8.94
CA PRO A 114 8.41 1.82 -9.63
C PRO A 114 7.91 3.06 -10.38
#